data_AF-A0A931KXF1-F1
#
_entry.id   AF-A0A931KXF1-F1
#
_cell.length_a   1.000
_cell.length_b   1.000
_cell.length_c   1.000
_cell.angle_alpha   90.00
_cell.angle_beta   90.00
_cell.angle_gamma   90.00
#
_symmetry.space_group_name_H-M   'P 1'
#
loop_
_entity.id
_entity.type
_entity.pdbx_description
1 polymer ?
#
loop_
_entity_poly.entity_id
_entity_poly.type
_entity_poly.pdbx_seq_one_letter_code
_entity_poly.pdbx_strand_id
1 'polypeptide(L)' 'MRADEFLVCYDYGMGGLWAVLIAPSEDAIKSKYPELSIASSQPAWMTDDRMARLRSEPLWLDDDPPTGILVALLADRDRA' A
#
# COMPACT_ATOMS: atom_id res chain seq x y z
N MET A 1 -15.79 1.08 -13.04
CA MET A 1 -15.42 0.03 -12.08
C MET A 1 -15.39 0.70 -10.71
N ARG A 2 -15.94 0.07 -9.66
CA ARG A 2 -15.81 0.61 -8.30
C ARG A 2 -14.40 0.29 -7.82
N ALA A 3 -13.71 1.26 -7.27
CA ALA A 3 -12.44 1.04 -6.61
C ALA A 3 -12.72 0.77 -5.12
N ASP A 4 -11.99 -0.17 -4.54
CA ASP A 4 -12.09 -0.56 -3.14
C ASP A 4 -10.80 -0.16 -2.40
N GLU A 5 -10.90 -0.10 -1.07
CA GLU A 5 -9.78 0.21 -0.18
C GLU A 5 -9.05 -1.08 0.22
N PHE A 6 -7.74 -1.12 -0.02
CA PHE A 6 -6.89 -2.23 0.36
C PHE A 6 -5.81 -1.76 1.34
N LEU A 7 -5.67 -2.45 2.47
CA LEU A 7 -4.56 -2.21 3.38
C LEU A 7 -3.32 -2.92 2.82
N VAL A 8 -2.31 -2.15 2.43
CA VAL A 8 -1.07 -2.68 1.86
C VAL A 8 0.11 -2.45 2.79
N CYS A 9 1.04 -3.39 2.75
CA CYS A 9 2.31 -3.34 3.47
C CYS A 9 3.45 -3.57 2.47
N TYR A 10 4.46 -2.72 2.52
CA TYR A 10 5.74 -2.93 1.85
C TYR A 10 6.80 -3.23 2.90
N ASP A 11 7.35 -4.44 2.86
CA ASP A 11 8.46 -4.85 3.73
C ASP A 11 9.78 -4.63 3.01
N TYR A 12 10.57 -3.67 3.50
CA TYR A 12 11.88 -3.34 2.96
C TYR A 12 13.04 -3.90 3.82
N GLY A 13 12.75 -4.87 4.70
CA GLY A 13 13.75 -5.62 5.46
C GLY A 13 14.16 -5.01 6.81
N MET A 14 13.86 -3.74 7.08
CA MET A 14 14.06 -3.11 8.41
C MET A 14 12.75 -2.69 9.10
N GLY A 15 11.61 -3.00 8.50
CA GLY A 15 10.27 -2.69 9.00
C GLY A 15 9.26 -2.61 7.87
N GLY A 16 7.98 -2.85 8.16
CA GLY A 16 6.90 -2.72 7.16
C GLY A 16 6.38 -1.28 7.08
N LEU A 17 6.36 -0.71 5.88
CA LEU A 17 5.60 0.51 5.58
C LEU A 17 4.16 0.15 5.25
N TRP A 18 3.19 0.85 5.85
CA TRP A 18 1.77 0.55 5.68
C TRP A 18 1.04 1.73 5.05
N ALA A 19 0.12 1.45 4.13
CA ALA A 19 -0.75 2.44 3.50
C ALA A 19 -2.12 1.85 3.14
N VAL A 20 -3.12 2.71 2.97
CA VAL A 20 -4.37 2.33 2.31
C VAL A 20 -4.23 2.67 0.83
N LEU A 21 -4.47 1.69 -0.03
CA LEU A 21 -4.36 1.81 -1.48
C LEU A 21 -5.74 1.62 -2.12
N ILE A 22 -6.16 2.58 -2.94
CA ILE A 22 -7.38 2.53 -3.73
C ILE A 22 -7.06 1.85 -5.05
N ALA A 23 -7.75 0.73 -5.31
CA ALA A 23 -7.52 -0.09 -6.49
C ALA A 23 -8.82 -0.75 -6.97
N PRO A 24 -8.91 -1.19 -8.24
CA PRO A 24 -10.07 -1.93 -8.74
C PRO A 24 -10.13 -3.37 -8.24
N SER A 25 -8.99 -3.96 -7.83
CA SER A 25 -8.90 -5.32 -7.26
C SER A 25 -7.53 -5.58 -6.64
N GLU A 26 -7.43 -6.61 -5.79
CA GLU A 26 -6.14 -7.12 -5.28
C GLU A 26 -5.21 -7.55 -6.43
N ASP A 27 -5.76 -8.20 -7.45
CA ASP A 27 -5.02 -8.64 -8.64
C ASP A 27 -4.38 -7.46 -9.37
N ALA A 28 -5.06 -6.32 -9.45
CA ALA A 28 -4.51 -5.12 -10.07
C ALA A 28 -3.32 -4.56 -9.27
N ILE A 29 -3.41 -4.57 -7.94
CA ILE A 29 -2.31 -4.18 -7.05
C ILE A 29 -1.12 -5.11 -7.28
N LYS A 30 -1.34 -6.42 -7.22
CA LYS A 30 -0.29 -7.44 -7.37
C LYS A 30 0.35 -7.45 -8.75
N SER A 31 -0.42 -7.13 -9.80
CA SER A 31 0.09 -7.00 -11.17
C SER A 31 1.07 -5.83 -11.31
N LYS A 32 0.78 -4.68 -10.67
CA LYS A 32 1.60 -3.46 -10.77
C LYS A 32 2.76 -3.44 -9.77
N TYR A 33 2.49 -3.88 -8.54
CA TYR A 33 3.41 -3.86 -7.41
C TYR A 33 3.42 -5.24 -6.72
N PRO A 34 4.04 -6.27 -7.33
CA PRO A 34 4.08 -7.62 -6.78
C PRO A 34 4.75 -7.72 -5.40
N GLU A 35 5.60 -6.75 -5.04
CA GLU A 35 6.30 -6.65 -3.76
C GLU A 35 5.40 -6.19 -2.61
N LEU A 36 4.24 -5.57 -2.91
CA LEU A 36 3.28 -5.21 -1.88
C LEU A 36 2.59 -6.43 -1.34
N SER A 37 2.52 -6.53 -0.01
CA SER A 37 1.64 -7.47 0.68
C SER A 37 0.30 -6.82 0.96
N ILE A 38 -0.79 -7.55 0.75
CA ILE A 38 -2.15 -7.07 1.01
C ILE A 38 -2.61 -7.72 2.31
N ALA A 39 -3.01 -6.90 3.29
CA ALA A 39 -3.54 -7.37 4.55
C ALA A 39 -5.06 -7.49 4.46
N SER A 40 -5.58 -8.68 4.76
CA SER A 40 -7.02 -8.95 4.79
C SER A 40 -7.75 -8.30 5.96
N SER A 41 -7.02 -7.93 7.02
CA SER A 41 -7.55 -7.24 8.19
C SER A 41 -6.51 -6.32 8.84
N GLN A 42 -7.00 -5.38 9.66
CA GLN A 42 -6.14 -4.51 10.47
C GLN A 42 -5.34 -5.36 11.48
N PRO A 43 -3.99 -5.27 11.48
CA PRO A 43 -3.17 -6.00 12.44
C PRO A 43 -3.46 -5.59 13.89
N ALA A 44 -3.37 -6.52 14.84
CA ALA A 44 -3.69 -6.26 16.26
C ALA A 44 -2.83 -5.18 16.93
N TRP A 45 -1.61 -4.93 16.44
CA TRP A 45 -0.74 -3.87 16.94
C TRP A 45 -1.08 -2.49 16.34
N MET A 46 -1.89 -2.45 15.27
CA MET A 46 -2.26 -1.21 14.60
C MET A 46 -3.47 -0.60 15.30
N THR A 47 -3.28 0.56 15.91
CA THR A 47 -4.35 1.30 16.58
C THR A 47 -5.33 1.89 15.57
N ASP A 48 -6.55 2.15 16.02
CA ASP A 48 -7.60 2.76 15.19
C ASP A 48 -7.21 4.16 14.70
N ASP A 49 -6.52 4.96 15.53
CA ASP A 49 -5.99 6.27 15.12
C ASP A 49 -5.00 6.15 13.96
N ARG A 50 -4.14 5.12 13.99
CA ARG A 50 -3.19 4.85 12.90
C ARG A 50 -3.93 4.45 11.64
N MET A 51 -4.93 3.59 11.75
CA MET A 51 -5.77 3.18 10.63
C MET A 51 -6.55 4.38 10.04
N ALA A 52 -7.13 5.22 10.88
CA ALA A 52 -7.85 6.42 10.47
C ALA A 52 -6.95 7.39 9.70
N ARG A 53 -5.69 7.57 10.14
CA ARG A 53 -4.69 8.38 9.43
C ARG A 53 -4.33 7.81 8.06
N LEU A 54 -4.19 6.49 7.93
CA LEU A 54 -3.93 5.88 6.63
C LEU A 54 -5.12 6.02 5.68
N ARG A 55 -6.35 5.97 6.20
CA ARG A 55 -7.58 6.20 5.42
C ARG A 55 -7.83 7.67 5.07
N SER A 56 -7.33 8.63 5.86
CA SER A 56 -7.50 10.06 5.55
C SER A 56 -6.65 10.52 4.36
N GLU A 57 -5.56 9.82 4.09
CA GLU A 57 -4.63 10.10 2.99
C GLU A 57 -4.35 8.80 2.21
N PRO A 58 -5.37 8.25 1.53
CA PRO A 58 -5.20 7.01 0.78
C PRO A 58 -4.37 7.28 -0.48
N LEU A 59 -3.62 6.27 -0.90
CA LEU A 59 -2.86 6.29 -2.16
C LEU A 59 -3.73 5.71 -3.28
N TRP A 60 -3.56 6.16 -4.51
CA TRP A 60 -4.22 5.52 -5.66
C TRP A 60 -3.23 4.67 -6.44
N LEU A 61 -3.68 3.48 -6.87
CA LEU A 61 -2.85 2.56 -7.64
C LEU A 61 -2.26 3.21 -8.89
N ASP A 62 -3.02 4.10 -9.54
CA ASP A 62 -2.72 4.71 -10.84
C ASP A 62 -2.30 6.17 -10.77
N ASP A 63 -1.96 6.69 -9.58
CA ASP A 63 -1.37 8.03 -9.47
C ASP A 63 0.01 8.10 -10.13
N ASP A 64 0.25 9.18 -10.87
CA ASP A 64 1.52 9.52 -11.51
C ASP A 64 1.83 11.02 -11.26
N PRO A 65 2.88 11.38 -10.49
CA PRO A 65 3.87 10.47 -9.91
C PRO A 65 3.30 9.63 -8.74
N PRO A 66 3.82 8.40 -8.54
CA PRO A 66 3.49 7.60 -7.37
C PRO A 66 3.93 8.30 -6.09
N THR A 67 3.23 8.05 -4.99
CA THR A 67 3.45 8.73 -3.70
C THR A 67 3.61 7.75 -2.54
N GLY A 68 4.04 8.27 -1.38
CA GLY A 68 4.12 7.52 -0.14
C GLY A 68 5.01 6.27 -0.24
N ILE A 69 4.47 5.12 0.16
CA ILE A 69 5.22 3.85 0.19
C ILE A 69 5.62 3.37 -1.22
N LEU A 70 4.88 3.77 -2.26
CA LEU A 70 5.13 3.36 -3.64
C LEU A 70 6.44 3.96 -4.16
N VAL A 71 6.81 5.17 -3.71
CA VAL A 71 8.10 5.79 -4.03
C VAL A 71 9.25 4.98 -3.47
N ALA A 72 9.14 4.55 -2.20
CA ALA A 72 10.15 3.72 -1.56
C ALA A 72 10.29 2.37 -2.27
N LEU A 73 9.17 1.74 -2.64
CA LEU A 73 9.14 0.48 -3.38
C LEU A 73 9.84 0.61 -4.73
N LEU A 74 9.52 1.64 -5.52
CA LEU A 74 10.14 1.85 -6.83
C LEU A 74 11.65 2.14 -6.71
N ALA A 75 12.04 2.95 -5.72
CA ALA A 75 13.45 3.25 -5.48
C ALA A 75 14.26 2.01 -5.06
N ASP A 76 13.64 1.04 -4.39
CA ASP A 76 14.26 -0.25 -4.05
C ASP A 76 14.32 -1.19 -5.27
N ARG A 77 13.23 -1.24 -6.06
CA ARG A 77 13.17 -2.02 -7.31
C ARG A 77 14.27 -1.61 -8.29
N ASP A 78 14.54 -0.30 -8.41
CA ASP A 78 15.60 0.21 -9.28
C ASP A 78 17.03 -0.14 -8.80
N ARG A 79 17.18 -0.60 -7.56
CA ARG A 79 18.47 -1.02 -6.97
C ARG A 79 18.73 -2.52 -7.08
N ALA A 80 17.71 -3.33 -7.35
CA ALA A 80 17.78 -4.79 -7.42
C ALA A 80 18.17 -5.28 -8.82
#